data_AF-A0A7K2CV09-F1
#
_entry.id   AF-A0A7K2CV09-F1
#
_cell.length_a   1.000
_cell.length_b   1.000
_cell.length_c   1.000
_cell.angle_alpha   90.00
_cell.angle_beta   90.00
_cell.angle_gamma   90.00
#
_symmetry.space_group_name_H-M   'P 1'
#
loop_
_entity.id
_entity.type
_entity.pdbx_description
1 polymer ?
#
loop_
_entity_poly.entity_id
_entity_poly.type
_entity_poly.pdbx_seq_one_letter_code
_entity_poly.pdbx_strand_id
1 'polypeptide(L)'
;MSGGDVARPSGDDLMDKVVNLCKRRGFVYQSAEIYGGFRSAYDYGPLGVLLLRNVKDAWWRTMVQLRTDVVGLDASILSPPEVWEASGHLTNFTDPLVDCRNCGMRFRADQLEDPDVCPSCGA
;
A
#
# COMPACT_ATOMS: atom_id res chain seq x y z
N MET A 1 12.15 41.04 14.15
CA MET A 1 12.39 39.79 13.38
C MET A 1 11.06 39.09 13.24
N SER A 2 10.33 39.36 12.16
CA SER A 2 9.03 38.76 11.88
C SER A 2 9.24 37.29 11.56
N GLY A 3 8.79 36.40 12.46
CA GLY A 3 8.66 34.99 12.15
C GLY A 3 7.69 34.84 10.99
N GLY A 4 8.21 34.47 9.82
CA GLY A 4 7.38 34.17 8.67
C GLY A 4 6.59 32.90 8.98
N ASP A 5 5.26 33.03 8.99
CA ASP A 5 4.35 31.89 9.00
C ASP A 5 4.67 31.00 7.79
N VAL A 6 5.30 29.86 8.04
CA VAL A 6 5.47 28.83 7.03
C VAL A 6 4.08 28.24 6.79
N ALA A 7 3.49 28.60 5.66
CA ALA A 7 2.20 28.07 5.24
C ALA A 7 2.23 26.53 5.27
N ARG A 8 1.21 25.93 5.89
CA ARG A 8 1.09 24.48 5.98
C ARG A 8 0.95 23.92 4.55
N PRO A 9 1.77 22.92 4.17
CA PRO A 9 1.70 22.36 2.83
C PRO A 9 0.32 21.74 2.55
N SER A 10 -0.10 21.75 1.28
CA SER A 10 -1.27 20.98 0.82
C SER A 10 -1.03 19.48 1.04
N GLY A 11 -2.10 18.68 1.01
CA GLY A 11 -2.01 17.23 1.22
C GLY A 11 -0.99 16.56 0.29
N ASP A 12 -1.00 16.94 -0.98
CA ASP A 12 -0.11 16.37 -2.01
C ASP A 12 1.36 16.77 -1.79
N ASP A 13 1.63 18.05 -1.52
CA ASP A 13 3.00 18.54 -1.24
C ASP A 13 3.56 17.93 0.05
N LEU A 14 2.70 17.69 1.05
CA LEU A 14 3.12 16.98 2.26
C LEU A 14 3.47 15.52 1.96
N MET A 15 2.67 14.83 1.15
CA MET A 15 2.93 13.45 0.80
C MET A 15 4.26 13.30 0.05
N ASP A 16 4.53 14.17 -0.92
CA ASP A 16 5.80 14.20 -1.65
C ASP A 16 6.99 14.46 -0.71
N LYS A 17 6.84 15.37 0.26
CA LYS A 17 7.87 15.62 1.28
C LYS A 17 8.14 14.38 2.14
N VAL A 18 7.11 13.63 2.52
CA VAL A 18 7.23 12.39 3.30
C VAL A 18 7.92 11.31 2.47
N VAL A 19 7.50 11.06 1.22
CA VAL A 19 8.12 10.07 0.33
C VAL A 19 9.61 10.38 0.12
N ASN A 20 9.93 11.65 -0.14
CA ASN A 20 11.32 12.10 -0.29
C ASN A 20 12.14 11.93 0.99
N LEU A 21 11.55 12.13 2.17
CA LEU A 21 12.21 11.86 3.44
C LEU A 21 12.49 10.35 3.60
N CYS A 22 11.49 9.51 3.34
CA CYS A 22 11.60 8.06 3.44
C CYS A 22 12.73 7.52 2.57
N LYS A 23 12.81 7.98 1.32
CA LYS A 23 13.87 7.58 0.38
C LYS A 23 15.25 8.07 0.83
N ARG A 24 15.38 9.35 1.22
CA ARG A 24 16.70 9.92 1.62
C ARG A 24 17.24 9.39 2.94
N ARG A 25 16.36 8.94 3.85
CA ARG A 25 16.74 8.51 5.21
C ARG A 25 16.74 6.99 5.39
N GLY A 26 16.46 6.22 4.35
CA GLY A 26 16.49 4.76 4.40
C GLY A 26 15.36 4.14 5.19
N PHE A 27 14.15 4.65 4.98
CA PHE A 27 12.92 4.01 5.45
C PHE A 27 12.35 3.07 4.39
N VAL A 28 11.95 3.59 3.23
CA VAL A 28 11.25 2.81 2.19
C VAL A 28 11.80 3.21 0.83
N TYR A 29 12.02 2.20 -0.02
CA TYR A 29 12.45 2.35 -1.41
C TYR A 29 11.48 1.63 -2.34
N GLN A 30 11.41 2.07 -3.60
CA GLN A 30 10.70 1.29 -4.62
C GLN A 30 11.47 -0.01 -4.87
N SER A 31 10.78 -1.15 -4.84
CA SER A 31 11.46 -2.42 -5.05
C SER A 31 11.99 -2.52 -6.47
N ALA A 32 13.22 -3.02 -6.64
CA ALA A 32 13.94 -3.08 -7.91
C ALA A 32 14.10 -1.73 -8.63
N GLU A 33 14.25 -0.63 -7.88
CA GLU A 33 14.33 0.74 -8.43
C GLU A 33 15.32 0.89 -9.59
N ILE A 34 16.53 0.31 -9.47
CA ILE A 34 17.58 0.41 -10.51
C ILE A 34 17.23 -0.33 -11.82
N TYR A 35 16.17 -1.14 -11.82
CA TYR A 35 15.66 -1.89 -12.97
C TYR A 35 14.33 -1.34 -13.50
N GLY A 36 13.92 -0.16 -13.06
CA GLY A 36 12.64 0.47 -13.46
C GLY A 36 11.49 0.27 -12.47
N GLY A 37 11.73 -0.47 -11.38
CA GLY A 37 10.81 -0.61 -10.27
C GLY A 37 9.63 -1.55 -10.51
N PHE A 38 9.17 -2.19 -9.45
CA PHE A 38 7.89 -2.89 -9.44
C PHE A 38 6.80 -1.98 -8.87
N ARG A 39 5.68 -1.85 -9.59
CA ARG A 39 4.51 -1.14 -9.07
C ARG A 39 3.98 -1.90 -7.85
N SER A 40 3.61 -1.14 -6.81
CA SER A 40 3.02 -1.67 -5.57
C SER A 40 3.93 -2.61 -4.76
N ALA A 41 5.24 -2.63 -5.02
CA ALA A 41 6.22 -3.36 -4.22
C ALA A 41 7.32 -2.42 -3.71
N TYR A 42 7.69 -2.58 -2.44
CA TYR A 42 8.60 -1.68 -1.76
C TYR A 42 9.53 -2.44 -0.82
N ASP A 43 10.77 -1.96 -0.71
CA ASP A 43 11.80 -2.53 0.16
C ASP A 43 12.04 -1.61 1.36
N TYR A 44 12.09 -2.19 2.55
CA TYR A 44 12.38 -1.44 3.79
C TYR A 44 13.89 -1.31 4.00
N GLY A 45 14.37 -0.07 4.09
CA GLY A 45 15.77 0.25 4.37
C GLY A 45 16.14 0.07 5.86
N PRO A 46 17.38 0.45 6.26
CA PRO A 46 17.88 0.21 7.61
C PRO A 46 17.01 0.80 8.74
N LEU A 47 16.49 2.03 8.57
CA LEU A 47 15.58 2.61 9.56
C LEU A 47 14.16 2.08 9.42
N GLY A 48 13.74 1.77 8.19
CA GLY A 48 12.41 1.25 7.90
C GLY A 48 12.17 -0.13 8.48
N VAL A 49 13.15 -1.04 8.40
CA VAL A 49 13.02 -2.39 8.95
C VAL A 49 12.91 -2.36 10.49
N LEU A 50 13.65 -1.44 11.13
CA LEU A 50 13.56 -1.23 12.58
C LEU A 50 12.20 -0.65 12.98
N LEU A 51 11.70 0.35 12.24
CA LEU A 51 10.37 0.91 12.45
C LEU A 51 9.28 -0.16 12.30
N LEU A 52 9.32 -0.92 11.21
CA LEU A 52 8.37 -2.01 10.94
C LEU A 52 8.37 -3.04 12.08
N ARG A 53 9.55 -3.43 12.55
CA ARG A 53 9.69 -4.37 13.67
C ARG A 53 9.12 -3.80 14.97
N ASN A 54 9.45 -2.56 15.30
CA ASN A 54 8.95 -1.91 16.51
C ASN A 54 7.41 -1.82 16.52
N VAL A 55 6.80 -1.52 15.37
CA VAL A 55 5.32 -1.50 15.25
C VAL A 55 4.73 -2.89 15.42
N LYS A 56 5.31 -3.91 14.76
CA LYS A 56 4.87 -5.31 14.91
C LYS A 56 4.99 -5.81 16.35
N ASP A 57 6.11 -5.53 17.02
CA ASP A 57 6.37 -5.96 18.40
C ASP A 57 5.42 -5.26 19.39
N ALA A 58 5.17 -3.95 19.19
CA ALA A 58 4.21 -3.21 20.00
C ALA A 58 2.77 -3.74 19.84
N TRP A 59 2.37 -4.07 18.62
CA TRP A 59 1.07 -4.68 18.34
C TRP A 59 0.96 -6.07 18.98
N TRP A 60 1.96 -6.93 18.79
CA TRP A 60 1.97 -8.29 19.34
C TRP A 60 1.88 -8.29 20.86
N ARG A 61 2.66 -7.43 21.51
CA ARG A 61 2.60 -7.26 22.96
C ARG A 61 1.20 -6.87 23.42
N THR A 62 0.59 -5.88 22.78
CA THR A 62 -0.70 -5.34 23.21
C THR A 62 -1.85 -6.29 22.92
N MET A 63 -1.88 -6.89 21.74
CA MET A 63 -3.00 -7.69 21.26
C MET A 63 -2.93 -9.15 21.70
N VAL A 64 -1.73 -9.71 21.86
CA VAL A 64 -1.53 -11.13 22.17
C VAL A 64 -1.02 -11.32 23.59
N GLN A 65 0.09 -10.68 23.98
CA GLN A 65 0.72 -10.99 25.27
C GLN A 65 0.00 -10.39 26.49
N LEU A 66 -0.64 -9.23 26.34
CA LEU A 66 -1.35 -8.54 27.42
C LEU A 66 -2.84 -8.90 27.50
N ARG A 67 -3.34 -9.74 26.60
CA ARG A 67 -4.72 -10.20 26.53
C ARG A 67 -4.80 -11.69 26.84
N THR A 68 -5.84 -12.10 27.55
CA THR A 68 -6.06 -13.51 27.90
C THR A 68 -6.97 -14.24 26.91
N ASP A 69 -7.54 -13.51 25.95
CA ASP A 69 -8.55 -13.97 24.99
C ASP A 69 -8.03 -14.03 23.54
N VAL A 70 -6.73 -13.85 23.32
CA VAL A 70 -6.09 -13.90 22.00
C VAL A 70 -4.87 -14.83 22.06
N VAL A 71 -4.75 -15.73 21.09
CA VAL A 71 -3.64 -16.68 20.98
C VAL A 71 -2.80 -16.38 19.73
N GLY A 72 -1.48 -16.52 19.86
CA GLY A 72 -0.57 -16.37 18.72
C GLY A 72 -0.60 -17.60 17.81
N LEU A 73 -0.55 -17.37 16.50
CA LEU A 73 -0.50 -18.41 15.46
C LEU A 73 0.45 -17.92 14.36
N ASP A 74 1.23 -18.84 13.77
CA ASP A 74 2.01 -18.61 12.55
C ASP A 74 1.65 -19.68 11.53
N ALA A 75 1.13 -19.28 10.38
CA ALA A 75 0.56 -20.15 9.35
C ALA A 75 1.31 -20.00 8.02
N SER A 76 1.28 -21.03 7.19
CA SER A 76 1.89 -20.96 5.86
C SER A 76 1.17 -19.97 4.94
N ILE A 77 1.94 -19.27 4.10
CA ILE A 77 1.39 -18.37 3.08
C ILE A 77 0.67 -19.17 1.98
N LEU A 78 1.23 -20.32 1.60
CA LEU A 78 0.60 -21.21 0.62
C LEU A 78 -0.47 -22.04 1.31
N SER A 79 -1.64 -22.11 0.67
CA SER A 79 -2.81 -22.89 1.13
C SER A 79 -3.47 -23.62 -0.05
N PRO A 80 -4.08 -24.80 0.17
CA PRO A 80 -4.84 -25.51 -0.85
C PRO A 80 -6.02 -24.67 -1.40
N PRO A 81 -6.41 -24.82 -2.68
CA PRO A 81 -7.52 -24.10 -3.30
C PRO A 81 -8.84 -24.14 -2.52
N GLU A 82 -9.14 -25.27 -1.89
CA GLU A 82 -10.37 -25.53 -1.15
C GLU A 82 -10.57 -24.55 0.03
N VAL A 83 -9.48 -24.05 0.62
CA VAL A 83 -9.53 -23.03 1.68
C VAL A 83 -10.05 -21.70 1.13
N TRP A 84 -9.60 -21.32 -0.07
CA TRP A 84 -10.02 -20.08 -0.73
C TRP A 84 -11.45 -20.18 -1.27
N GLU A 85 -11.88 -21.37 -1.68
CA GLU A 85 -13.25 -21.65 -2.08
C GLU A 85 -14.20 -21.56 -0.88
N ALA A 86 -13.91 -22.31 0.20
CA ALA A 86 -14.75 -22.35 1.39
C ALA A 86 -14.88 -20.98 2.07
N SER A 87 -13.84 -20.14 2.02
CA SER A 87 -13.87 -18.76 2.52
C SER A 87 -14.53 -17.77 1.54
N GLY A 88 -14.88 -18.19 0.32
CA GLY A 88 -15.54 -17.37 -0.70
C GLY A 88 -14.60 -16.40 -1.44
N HIS A 89 -13.28 -16.48 -1.24
CA HIS A 89 -12.32 -15.60 -1.91
C HIS A 89 -12.34 -15.77 -3.43
N LEU A 90 -12.53 -17.01 -3.92
CA LEU A 90 -12.56 -17.28 -5.36
C LEU A 90 -13.69 -16.55 -6.10
N THR A 91 -14.80 -16.28 -5.43
CA THR A 91 -15.96 -15.61 -6.02
C THR A 91 -15.97 -14.11 -5.76
N ASN A 92 -15.49 -13.67 -4.59
CA ASN A 92 -15.76 -12.32 -4.10
C ASN A 92 -14.53 -11.42 -4.04
N PHE A 93 -13.30 -11.96 -4.03
CA PHE A 93 -12.08 -11.15 -3.89
C PHE A 93 -11.59 -10.62 -5.24
N THR A 94 -12.42 -9.79 -5.87
CA THR A 94 -12.14 -9.18 -7.19
C THR A 94 -12.53 -7.71 -7.20
N ASP A 95 -11.69 -6.88 -7.80
CA ASP A 95 -12.04 -5.50 -8.17
C ASP A 95 -12.42 -5.45 -9.65
N PRO A 96 -13.62 -4.97 -10.04
CA PRO A 96 -13.99 -4.83 -11.44
C PRO A 96 -13.05 -3.87 -12.18
N LEU A 97 -12.54 -4.32 -13.33
CA LEU A 97 -11.67 -3.51 -14.19
C LEU A 97 -12.37 -3.16 -15.50
N VAL A 98 -12.07 -1.98 -16.03
CA VAL A 98 -12.48 -1.54 -17.37
C VAL A 98 -11.25 -1.20 -18.22
N ASP A 99 -11.32 -1.55 -19.50
CA ASP A 99 -10.26 -1.35 -20.48
C ASP A 99 -10.64 -0.24 -21.47
N CYS A 100 -9.80 0.78 -21.61
CA CYS A 100 -9.94 1.74 -22.71
C CYS A 100 -9.42 1.10 -24.00
N ARG A 101 -10.31 0.85 -24.97
CA ARG A 101 -9.94 0.22 -26.27
C ARG A 101 -9.05 1.10 -27.15
N ASN A 102 -8.97 2.41 -26.88
CA ASN A 102 -8.14 3.35 -27.64
C ASN A 102 -6.67 3.33 -27.18
N CYS A 103 -6.43 3.43 -25.87
CA CYS A 103 -5.06 3.49 -25.32
C CYS A 103 -4.58 2.19 -24.66
N GLY A 104 -5.45 1.20 -24.49
CA GLY A 104 -5.13 -0.10 -23.87
C GLY A 104 -4.92 -0.05 -22.35
N MET A 105 -5.16 1.10 -21.71
CA MET A 105 -5.01 1.26 -20.27
C MET A 105 -6.20 0.63 -19.52
N ARG A 106 -5.90 0.07 -18.35
CA ARG A 106 -6.88 -0.53 -17.42
C ARG A 106 -7.09 0.33 -16.21
N PHE A 107 -8.34 0.44 -15.79
CA PHE A 107 -8.75 1.22 -14.62
C PHE A 107 -9.68 0.39 -13.74
N ARG A 108 -9.62 0.66 -12.44
CA ARG A 108 -10.61 0.16 -11.49
C ARG A 108 -11.94 0.86 -11.72
N ALA A 109 -13.00 0.10 -11.97
CA ALA A 109 -14.30 0.65 -12.31
C ALA A 109 -14.86 1.55 -11.19
N ASP A 110 -14.58 1.20 -9.94
CA ASP A 110 -15.00 1.95 -8.75
C ASP A 110 -14.20 3.24 -8.51
N GLN A 111 -13.12 3.47 -9.27
CA GLN A 111 -12.28 4.68 -9.18
C GLN A 111 -12.51 5.65 -10.34
N LEU A 112 -13.45 5.35 -11.23
CA LEU A 112 -13.82 6.24 -12.32
C LEU A 112 -14.97 7.13 -11.90
N GLU A 113 -14.82 8.43 -12.17
CA GLU A 113 -15.94 9.38 -12.05
C GLU A 113 -17.02 9.08 -13.09
N ASP A 114 -16.59 8.75 -14.31
CA ASP A 114 -17.44 8.34 -15.42
C ASP A 114 -16.86 7.08 -16.09
N PRO A 115 -17.57 5.94 -16.09
CA PRO A 115 -17.12 4.70 -16.72
C PRO A 115 -16.95 4.80 -18.25
N ASP A 116 -17.62 5.76 -18.89
CA ASP A 116 -17.60 5.94 -20.34
C ASP A 116 -16.50 6.92 -20.80
N VAL A 117 -15.73 7.51 -19.88
CA VAL A 117 -14.65 8.45 -20.20
C VAL A 117 -13.32 7.94 -19.66
N CYS A 118 -12.36 7.71 -20.54
CA CYS A 118 -11.02 7.27 -20.17
C CYS A 118 -10.24 8.41 -19.50
N PRO A 119 -9.80 8.28 -18.24
CA PRO A 119 -9.04 9.34 -17.55
C PRO A 119 -7.68 9.65 -18.19
N SER A 120 -7.12 8.70 -18.95
CA SER A 120 -5.80 8.84 -19.55
C SER A 120 -5.81 9.53 -20.92
N CYS A 121 -6.90 9.41 -21.70
CA CYS A 121 -6.92 9.93 -23.08
C CYS A 121 -8.22 10.66 -23.46
N GLY A 122 -9.22 10.69 -22.58
CA GLY A 122 -10.50 11.40 -22.77
C GLY A 122 -11.43 10.78 -23.81
N ALA A 123 -11.07 9.61 -24.37
CA ALA A 123 -11.91 8.83 -25.27
C ALA A 123 -12.99 8.05 -24.51
#